data_AF-A0A835IP04-F1
#
_entry.id   AF-A0A835IP04-F1
#
_cell.length_a   1.000
_cell.length_b   1.000
_cell.length_c   1.000
_cell.angle_alpha   90.00
_cell.angle_beta   90.00
_cell.angle_gamma   90.00
#
_symmetry.space_group_name_H-M   'P 1'
#
loop_
_entity.id
_entity.type
_entity.pdbx_description
1 polymer ?
#
loop_
_entity_poly.entity_id
_entity_poly.type
_entity_poly.pdbx_seq_one_letter_code
_entity_poly.pdbx_strand_id
1 'polypeptide(L)'
;MAQEYAMRGYLTDKSDVDSFGVVALEIVSGKSNTSYRLKEECIYLLDWALVLQEKGELMELVDPRLESNYIKEEVLGMINVALLCTNSSPTLRPMMSSVVSMLEGQIAVQKVASCSVFPKDDMKFKAIRTGTNRS
;
A
#
# COMPACT_ATOMS: atom_id res chain seq x y z
N MET A 1 -11.67 -0.98 -2.43
CA MET A 1 -12.82 -0.06 -2.26
C MET A 1 -12.71 0.53 -0.87
N ALA A 2 -13.03 1.81 -0.72
CA ALA A 2 -13.04 2.49 0.57
C ALA A 2 -13.93 1.75 1.58
N GLN A 3 -13.44 1.59 2.81
CA GLN A 3 -14.13 0.83 3.85
C GLN A 3 -15.50 1.42 4.19
N GLU A 4 -15.61 2.75 4.26
CA GLU A 4 -16.87 3.43 4.52
C GLU A 4 -17.88 3.34 3.37
N TYR A 5 -17.41 3.26 2.13
CA TYR A 5 -18.29 3.04 0.98
C TYR A 5 -18.82 1.60 0.99
N ALA A 6 -17.93 0.62 1.17
CA ALA A 6 -18.31 -0.79 1.18
C ALA A 6 -19.21 -1.17 2.38
N MET A 7 -18.96 -0.59 3.56
CA MET A 7 -19.70 -0.93 4.78
C MET A 7 -20.95 -0.07 5.00
N ARG A 8 -20.95 1.20 4.57
CA ARG A 8 -22.03 2.15 4.89
C ARG A 8 -22.71 2.76 3.64
N GLY A 9 -22.20 2.49 2.44
CA GLY A 9 -22.73 3.08 1.20
C GLY A 9 -22.47 4.58 1.05
N TYR A 10 -21.52 5.13 1.81
CA TYR A 10 -21.21 6.56 1.77
C TYR A 10 -20.31 6.89 0.58
N LEU A 11 -20.92 7.44 -0.48
CA LEU A 11 -20.19 8.05 -1.58
C LEU A 11 -19.75 9.44 -1.16
N THR A 12 -18.43 9.66 -1.13
CA THR A 12 -17.84 10.95 -0.75
C THR A 12 -16.60 11.23 -1.60
N ASP A 13 -16.16 12.48 -1.67
CA ASP A 13 -14.89 12.80 -2.31
C ASP A 13 -13.71 12.00 -1.72
N LYS A 14 -13.82 11.56 -0.46
CA LYS A 14 -12.82 10.73 0.22
C LYS A 14 -12.82 9.27 -0.24
N SER A 15 -13.96 8.73 -0.70
CA SER A 15 -13.98 7.38 -1.29
C SER A 15 -13.29 7.37 -2.66
N ASP A 16 -13.36 8.48 -3.40
CA ASP A 16 -12.64 8.65 -4.66
C ASP A 16 -11.13 8.75 -4.43
N VAL A 17 -10.70 9.49 -3.40
CA VAL A 17 -9.29 9.56 -2.98
C VAL A 17 -8.74 8.17 -2.61
N ASP A 18 -9.48 7.39 -1.82
CA ASP A 18 -9.07 6.02 -1.47
C ASP A 18 -8.92 5.13 -2.71
N SER A 19 -9.90 5.20 -3.61
CA SER A 19 -9.89 4.41 -4.85
C SER A 19 -8.73 4.82 -5.75
N PHE A 20 -8.41 6.11 -5.84
CA PHE A 20 -7.21 6.61 -6.51
C PHE A 20 -5.93 6.03 -5.88
N GLY A 21 -5.84 6.01 -4.55
CA GLY A 21 -4.68 5.44 -3.85
C GLY A 21 -4.46 3.97 -4.18
N VAL A 22 -5.52 3.16 -4.27
CA VAL A 22 -5.43 1.76 -4.72
C VAL A 22 -4.90 1.68 -6.15
N VAL A 23 -5.45 2.47 -7.09
CA VAL A 23 -5.00 2.49 -8.48
C VAL A 23 -3.54 2.92 -8.59
N ALA A 24 -3.09 3.88 -7.79
CA ALA A 24 -1.69 4.29 -7.75
C ALA A 24 -0.76 3.14 -7.32
N LEU A 25 -1.16 2.32 -6.33
CA LEU A 25 -0.42 1.11 -5.94
C LEU A 25 -0.42 0.07 -7.07
N GLU A 26 -1.54 -0.13 -7.76
CA GLU A 26 -1.62 -1.05 -8.90
C GLU A 26 -0.67 -0.64 -10.03
N ILE A 27 -0.60 0.67 -10.33
CA ILE A 27 0.33 1.22 -11.33
C ILE A 27 1.78 0.97 -10.94
N VAL A 28 2.17 1.28 -9.70
CA VAL A 28 3.55 1.10 -9.25
C VAL A 28 3.95 -0.39 -9.23
N SER A 29 3.02 -1.26 -8.82
CA SER A 29 3.32 -2.68 -8.63
C SER A 29 3.15 -3.54 -9.88
N GLY A 30 2.43 -3.04 -10.88
CA GLY A 30 2.03 -3.78 -12.08
C GLY A 30 1.06 -4.94 -11.79
N LYS A 31 0.40 -4.93 -10.63
CA LYS A 31 -0.44 -6.03 -10.13
C LYS A 31 -1.83 -5.50 -9.80
N SER A 32 -2.86 -6.29 -10.08
CA SER A 32 -4.21 -5.94 -9.64
C SER A 32 -4.38 -6.23 -8.15
N ASN A 33 -5.10 -5.35 -7.47
CA ASN A 33 -5.40 -5.45 -6.04
C ASN A 33 -6.16 -6.73 -5.66
N THR A 34 -6.95 -7.32 -6.57
CA THR A 34 -7.72 -8.55 -6.32
C THR A 34 -6.93 -9.83 -6.62
N SER A 35 -5.80 -9.74 -7.31
CA SER A 35 -5.03 -10.89 -7.77
C SER A 35 -3.67 -11.04 -7.08
N TYR A 36 -3.34 -10.20 -6.10
CA TYR A 36 -2.07 -10.32 -5.39
C TYR A 36 -2.05 -11.60 -4.54
N ARG A 37 -1.28 -12.59 -4.99
CA ARG A 37 -1.07 -13.85 -4.28
C ARG A 37 0.42 -13.98 -3.95
N LEU A 38 0.76 -13.77 -2.70
CA LEU A 38 2.10 -14.10 -2.23
C LEU A 38 2.09 -15.57 -1.80
N LYS A 39 2.65 -16.45 -2.64
CA LYS A 39 3.02 -17.84 -2.30
C LYS A 39 2.03 -18.58 -1.36
N GLU A 40 0.74 -18.62 -1.72
CA GLU A 40 -0.35 -19.36 -1.07
C GLU A 40 -1.25 -18.55 -0.10
N GLU A 41 -0.93 -17.30 0.21
CA GLU A 41 -1.81 -16.39 0.97
C GLU A 41 -2.27 -15.20 0.10
N CYS A 42 -3.58 -14.90 0.12
CA CYS A 42 -4.14 -13.71 -0.54
C CYS A 42 -3.93 -12.52 0.40
N ILE A 43 -2.87 -11.75 0.16
CA ILE A 43 -2.60 -10.49 0.87
C ILE A 43 -3.11 -9.38 -0.05
N TYR A 44 -3.88 -8.41 0.45
CA TYR A 44 -4.24 -7.26 -0.38
C TYR A 44 -3.00 -6.42 -0.67
N LEU A 45 -2.94 -5.79 -1.85
CA LEU A 45 -1.78 -4.99 -2.26
C LEU A 45 -1.44 -3.88 -1.26
N LEU A 46 -2.48 -3.30 -0.64
CA LEU A 46 -2.34 -2.31 0.42
C LEU A 46 -1.68 -2.87 1.68
N ASP A 47 -2.10 -4.04 2.14
CA ASP A 47 -1.51 -4.69 3.33
C ASP A 47 -0.02 -4.98 3.11
N TRP A 48 0.32 -5.44 1.91
CA TRP A 48 1.71 -5.66 1.53
C TRP A 48 2.53 -4.36 1.53
N ALA A 49 1.98 -3.27 0.98
CA ALA A 49 2.63 -1.98 0.97
C ALA A 49 2.86 -1.43 2.40
N LEU A 50 1.93 -1.64 3.32
CA LEU A 50 2.08 -1.26 4.74
C LEU A 50 3.19 -2.08 5.44
N VAL A 51 3.25 -3.39 5.20
CA VAL A 51 4.34 -4.23 5.73
C VAL A 51 5.71 -3.78 5.21
N LEU A 52 5.81 -3.46 3.92
CA LEU A 52 7.03 -2.92 3.33
C LEU A 52 7.37 -1.53 3.87
N GLN A 53 6.37 -0.70 4.17
CA GLN A 53 6.57 0.61 4.78
C GLN A 53 7.23 0.47 6.16
N GLU A 54 6.73 -0.44 6.99
CA GLU A 54 7.28 -0.71 8.33
C GLU A 54 8.71 -1.26 8.28
N LYS A 55 9.03 -2.06 7.25
CA LYS A 55 10.39 -2.57 7.02
C LYS A 55 11.34 -1.56 6.37
N GLY A 56 10.81 -0.47 5.80
CA GLY A 56 11.58 0.48 4.99
C GLY A 56 11.97 -0.05 3.60
N GLU A 57 11.28 -1.09 3.11
CA GLU A 57 11.59 -1.82 1.87
C GLU A 57 10.55 -1.54 0.77
N LEU A 58 10.00 -0.32 0.71
CA LEU A 58 8.95 0.06 -0.25
C LEU A 58 9.29 -0.21 -1.73
N MET A 59 10.59 -0.24 -2.07
CA MET A 59 11.04 -0.52 -3.43
C MET A 59 10.75 -1.95 -3.90
N GLU A 60 10.53 -2.90 -2.99
CA GLU A 60 10.09 -4.26 -3.32
C GLU A 60 8.67 -4.32 -3.91
N LEU A 61 7.90 -3.22 -3.79
CA LEU A 61 6.57 -3.13 -4.37
C LEU A 61 6.62 -2.97 -5.89
N VAL A 62 7.68 -2.38 -6.42
CA VAL A 62 7.78 -1.89 -7.82
C VAL A 62 7.69 -3.05 -8.82
N ASP A 63 6.99 -2.83 -9.94
CA ASP A 63 6.89 -3.82 -11.02
C ASP A 63 8.29 -4.20 -11.54
N PRO A 64 8.70 -5.49 -11.41
CA PRO A 64 9.97 -5.96 -11.94
C PRO A 64 10.12 -5.75 -13.45
N ARG A 65 9.02 -5.65 -14.20
CA ARG A 65 9.02 -5.43 -15.66
C ARG A 65 9.51 -4.04 -16.06
N LEU A 66 9.62 -3.10 -15.13
CA LEU A 66 10.19 -1.79 -15.40
C LEU A 66 11.72 -1.83 -15.53
N GLU A 67 12.39 -2.93 -15.12
CA GLU A 67 13.83 -3.14 -15.30
C GLU A 67 14.72 -1.95 -14.86
N SER A 68 14.32 -1.26 -13.79
CA SER A 68 14.97 -0.02 -13.28
C SER A 68 14.85 1.23 -14.16
N ASN A 69 13.97 1.23 -15.15
CA ASN A 69 13.63 2.39 -15.98
C ASN A 69 12.63 3.32 -15.26
N TYR A 70 13.04 3.86 -14.11
CA TYR A 70 12.26 4.80 -13.31
C TYR A 70 13.17 5.59 -12.37
N ILE A 71 12.69 6.75 -11.91
CA ILE A 71 13.36 7.55 -10.89
C ILE A 71 12.89 7.06 -9.52
N LYS A 72 13.82 6.62 -8.67
CA LYS A 72 13.51 5.99 -7.37
C LYS A 72 12.73 6.92 -6.46
N GLU A 73 13.09 8.20 -6.47
CA GLU A 73 12.48 9.25 -5.65
C GLU A 73 11.02 9.49 -6.05
N GLU A 74 10.72 9.49 -7.35
CA GLU A 74 9.35 9.65 -7.86
C GLU A 74 8.48 8.45 -7.52
N VAL A 75 9.03 7.24 -7.63
CA VAL A 75 8.33 6.00 -7.26
C VAL A 75 8.04 5.96 -5.76
N LEU A 76 9.02 6.29 -4.92
CA LEU A 76 8.80 6.42 -3.48
C LEU A 76 7.78 7.51 -3.16
N GLY A 77 7.80 8.64 -3.87
CA GLY A 77 6.80 9.70 -3.75
C GLY A 77 5.40 9.18 -4.03
N MET A 78 5.22 8.50 -5.17
CA MET A 78 3.96 7.89 -5.59
C MET A 78 3.44 6.88 -4.57
N ILE A 79 4.29 6.01 -4.04
CA ILE A 79 3.89 5.02 -3.01
C ILE A 79 3.44 5.73 -1.73
N ASN A 80 4.16 6.77 -1.27
CA ASN A 80 3.78 7.49 -0.07
C ASN A 80 2.46 8.26 -0.24
N VAL A 81 2.24 8.88 -1.42
CA VAL A 81 0.97 9.51 -1.77
C VAL A 81 -0.16 8.48 -1.76
N ALA A 82 0.07 7.31 -2.34
CA ALA A 82 -0.91 6.24 -2.37
C ALA A 82 -1.30 5.79 -0.95
N LEU A 83 -0.31 5.59 -0.06
CA LEU A 83 -0.53 5.22 1.35
C LEU A 83 -1.29 6.30 2.15
N LEU A 84 -1.05 7.59 1.86
CA LEU A 84 -1.85 8.69 2.43
C LEU A 84 -3.30 8.66 1.93
N CYS A 85 -3.50 8.36 0.65
CA CYS A 85 -4.82 8.30 0.04
C CYS A 85 -5.65 7.12 0.57
N THR A 86 -5.03 5.97 0.83
CA THR A 86 -5.68 4.76 1.36
C THR A 86 -5.71 4.71 2.90
N ASN A 87 -5.62 5.85 3.58
CA ASN A 87 -5.67 5.86 5.04
C ASN A 87 -7.03 5.37 5.54
N SER A 88 -7.03 4.52 6.58
CA SER A 88 -8.24 3.99 7.19
C SER A 88 -9.17 5.09 7.72
N SER A 89 -8.62 6.25 8.10
CA SER A 89 -9.39 7.43 8.47
C SER A 89 -9.62 8.35 7.26
N PRO A 90 -10.87 8.53 6.77
CA PRO A 90 -11.17 9.43 5.64
C PRO A 90 -10.76 10.88 5.88
N THR A 91 -10.69 11.33 7.14
CA THR A 91 -10.30 12.69 7.51
C THR A 91 -8.80 12.94 7.36
N LEU A 92 -7.97 11.89 7.42
CA LEU A 92 -6.52 11.97 7.23
C LEU A 92 -6.12 11.88 5.76
N ARG A 93 -7.03 11.42 4.89
CA ARG A 93 -6.78 11.40 3.44
C ARG A 93 -6.67 12.82 2.91
N PRO A 94 -5.74 13.12 2.00
CA PRO A 94 -5.60 14.44 1.40
C PRO A 94 -6.81 14.81 0.53
N MET A 95 -6.86 16.06 0.07
CA MET A 95 -7.75 16.45 -1.03
C MET A 95 -7.09 16.09 -2.37
N MET A 96 -7.88 15.80 -3.41
CA MET A 96 -7.33 15.47 -4.73
C MET A 96 -6.45 16.57 -5.32
N SER A 97 -6.75 17.85 -5.06
CA SER A 97 -5.87 18.96 -5.44
C SER A 97 -4.49 18.86 -4.77
N SER A 98 -4.45 18.52 -3.48
CA SER A 98 -3.19 18.28 -2.77
C SER A 98 -2.44 17.06 -3.29
N VAL A 99 -3.16 16.00 -3.69
CA VAL A 99 -2.58 14.81 -4.33
C VAL A 99 -1.86 15.21 -5.61
N VAL A 100 -2.51 16.00 -6.48
CA VAL A 100 -1.89 16.50 -7.72
C VAL A 100 -0.65 17.34 -7.41
N SER A 101 -0.74 18.31 -6.50
CA SER A 101 0.43 19.12 -6.12
C SER A 101 1.58 18.31 -5.51
N MET A 102 1.29 17.22 -4.79
CA MET A 102 2.31 16.29 -4.29
C MET A 102 2.99 15.53 -5.43
N LEU A 103 2.24 15.06 -6.42
CA LEU A 103 2.77 14.32 -7.58
C LEU A 103 3.54 15.23 -8.54
N GLU A 104 3.16 16.51 -8.64
CA GLU A 104 3.90 17.52 -9.40
C GLU A 104 5.16 18.03 -8.66
N GLY A 105 5.45 17.52 -7.46
CA GLY A 105 6.60 17.91 -6.66
C GLY A 105 6.50 19.33 -6.05
N GLN A 106 5.32 19.94 -6.06
CA GLN A 106 5.09 21.28 -5.49
C GLN A 106 4.98 21.24 -3.97
N ILE A 107 4.55 20.11 -3.41
CA ILE A 107 4.36 19.91 -1.96
C ILE A 107 5.12 18.66 -1.52
N ALA A 108 5.82 18.76 -0.39
CA ALA A 108 6.50 17.61 0.20
C ALA A 108 5.50 16.58 0.72
N VAL A 109 5.72 15.31 0.35
CA VAL A 109 4.91 14.18 0.83
C VAL A 109 5.30 13.88 2.27
N GLN A 110 4.37 14.08 3.21
CA GLN A 110 4.60 13.68 4.60
C GLN A 110 4.59 12.15 4.69
N LYS A 111 5.66 11.55 5.23
CA LYS A 111 5.67 10.12 5.51
C LYS A 111 4.56 9.82 6.51
N VAL A 112 3.70 8.86 6.18
CA VAL A 112 2.72 8.32 7.11
C VAL A 112 3.50 7.71 8.29
N ALA A 113 3.41 8.33 9.46
CA ALA A 113 3.85 7.69 10.68
C ALA A 113 2.80 6.62 11.03
N SER A 114 3.20 5.36 11.05
CA SER A 114 2.32 4.26 11.40
C SER A 114 1.85 4.44 12.85
N CYS A 115 0.56 4.73 13.03
CA CYS A 115 -0.12 4.46 14.29
C CYS A 115 -0.74 3.07 14.14
N SER A 116 -0.06 2.06 14.66
CA SER A 116 -0.48 0.66 14.63
C SER A 116 -1.83 0.48 15.34
N VAL A 117 -2.87 0.14 14.60
CA VAL A 117 -4.11 -0.43 15.16
C VAL A 117 -4.46 -1.70 14.41
N PHE A 118 -3.62 -2.72 14.57
CA PHE A 118 -4.07 -4.10 14.45
C PHE A 118 -4.39 -4.59 15.87
N PRO A 119 -5.63 -4.99 16.17
CA PRO A 119 -5.90 -5.84 17.32
C PRO A 119 -5.06 -7.11 17.17
N LYS A 120 -4.14 -7.34 18.12
CA LYS A 120 -3.38 -8.58 18.22
C LYS A 120 -4.33 -9.67 18.71
N ASP A 121 -5.03 -10.33 17.80
CA ASP A 121 -5.64 -11.64 18.10
C ASP A 121 -4.80 -12.73 17.42
N ASP A 122 -4.35 -13.65 18.27
CA ASP A 122 -3.29 -14.63 18.06
C ASP A 122 -3.43 -15.53 16.81
N MET A 123 -2.46 -15.47 15.90
CA MET A 123 -2.18 -16.58 14.97
C MET A 123 -0.85 -17.24 15.36
N LYS A 124 -0.93 -18.34 16.13
CA LYS A 124 0.22 -19.16 16.54
C LYS A 124 0.91 -19.77 15.32
N PHE A 125 2.09 -19.26 14.98
CA PHE A 125 2.98 -19.87 13.98
C PHE A 125 3.68 -21.10 14.58
N LYS A 126 3.33 -22.30 14.09
CA LYS A 126 4.12 -23.51 14.37
C LYS A 126 5.28 -23.58 13.39
N ALA A 127 6.49 -23.33 13.91
CA ALA A 127 7.74 -23.46 13.19
C ALA A 127 7.93 -24.89 12.63
N ILE A 128 8.13 -25.01 11.31
CA ILE A 128 8.59 -26.24 10.68
C ILE A 128 10.11 -26.32 10.87
N ARG A 129 10.55 -27.33 11.62
CA ARG A 129 11.97 -27.66 11.81
C ARG A 129 12.58 -28.08 10.47
N THR A 130 13.75 -27.52 10.23
CA THR A 130 14.76 -27.90 9.24
C THR A 130 14.98 -29.40 9.21
N GLY A 131 14.71 -30.04 8.07
CA GLY A 131 15.09 -31.41 7.76
C GLY A 131 16.35 -31.40 6.89
N THR A 132 17.50 -31.46 7.54
CA THR A 132 18.82 -31.63 6.93
C THR A 132 18.87 -32.93 6.13
N ASN A 133 19.20 -32.80 4.85
CA ASN A 133 19.56 -33.90 3.96
C ASN A 133 20.95 -34.45 4.34
N ARG A 134 21.08 -35.73 4.67
CA ARG A 134 22.37 -36.46 4.70
C ARG A 134 22.17 -37.93 4.34
N SER A 135 22.85 -38.30 3.24
CA SER A 135 23.49 -39.58 2.92
C SER A 135 22.64 -40.82 2.75
#